data_AF-D9CIW9-F1
#
_entry.id   AF-D9CIW9-F1
#
_cell.length_a   1.000
_cell.length_b   1.000
_cell.length_c   1.000
_cell.angle_alpha   90.00
_cell.angle_beta   90.00
_cell.angle_gamma   90.00
#
_symmetry.space_group_name_H-M   'P 1'
#
loop_
_entity.id
_entity.type
_entity.pdbx_description
1 polymer ?
#
loop_
_entity_poly.entity_id
_entity_poly.type
_entity_poly.pdbx_seq_one_letter_code
_entity_poly.pdbx_strand_id
1 'polypeptide(L)'
;MVKKKVGGGKRYKAVANAQAQGLSQPKWDGPAPPLHVQKKLTRKVQFLSKVSDGASKLSVNKAVSKKSGRKRALPDLSSLGEVLEEVSKRDSATTANKPKQRQHGAAVRSAKQRQHILGEESKRLQQVLQHKLYKEDPIAAITNHLRHTLPPAPPSKPAQAKFKHAKSKRT
;
A
#
# COMPACT_ATOMS: atom_id res chain seq x y z
N MET A 1 -39.61 13.58 27.80
CA MET A 1 -38.16 13.56 28.16
C MET A 1 -37.32 13.89 26.92
N VAL A 2 -36.72 15.08 26.87
CA VAL A 2 -35.88 15.51 25.72
C VAL A 2 -34.41 15.18 26.01
N LYS A 3 -33.82 14.26 25.25
CA LYS A 3 -32.40 13.89 25.37
C LYS A 3 -31.52 15.07 24.92
N LYS A 4 -30.84 15.72 25.87
CA LYS A 4 -29.80 16.73 25.60
C LYS A 4 -28.62 16.05 24.90
N LYS A 5 -28.32 16.45 23.67
CA LYS A 5 -27.22 15.95 22.85
C LYS A 5 -25.91 16.59 23.34
N VAL A 6 -25.13 15.87 24.15
CA VAL A 6 -23.85 16.33 24.70
C VAL A 6 -22.75 16.28 23.63
N GLY A 7 -22.80 17.20 22.67
CA GLY A 7 -21.82 17.35 21.59
C GLY A 7 -20.79 18.47 21.82
N GLY A 8 -20.54 18.86 23.07
CA GLY A 8 -19.76 20.06 23.41
C GLY A 8 -18.34 19.82 23.96
N GLY A 9 -18.02 18.63 24.47
CA GLY A 9 -16.85 18.40 25.33
C GLY A 9 -15.48 18.74 24.72
N LYS A 10 -15.32 18.60 23.39
CA LYS A 10 -14.06 18.93 22.70
C LYS A 10 -13.88 20.44 22.47
N ARG A 11 -14.96 21.22 22.48
CA ARG A 11 -14.95 22.66 22.20
C ARG A 11 -14.45 23.46 23.40
N TYR A 12 -14.82 23.05 24.61
CA TYR A 12 -14.38 23.69 25.85
C TYR A 12 -12.89 23.43 26.16
N LYS A 13 -12.38 22.22 25.84
CA LYS A 13 -10.96 21.88 26.07
C LYS A 13 -9.99 22.68 25.18
N ALA A 14 -10.38 22.99 23.94
CA ALA A 14 -9.54 23.77 23.03
C ALA A 14 -9.40 25.25 23.47
N VAL A 15 -10.49 25.83 23.99
CA VAL A 15 -10.48 27.22 24.49
C VAL A 15 -9.69 27.31 25.81
N ALA A 16 -9.87 26.34 26.72
CA ALA A 16 -9.11 26.27 27.96
C ALA A 16 -7.60 26.09 27.74
N ASN A 17 -7.20 25.24 26.78
CA ASN A 17 -5.79 25.05 26.44
C ASN A 17 -5.16 26.30 25.78
N ALA A 18 -5.92 27.07 24.99
CA ALA A 18 -5.44 28.31 24.40
C ALA A 18 -5.20 29.40 25.46
N GLN A 19 -6.06 29.48 26.48
CA GLN A 19 -5.84 30.35 27.64
C GLN A 19 -4.65 29.91 28.49
N ALA A 20 -4.49 28.60 28.72
CA ALA A 20 -3.36 28.05 29.47
C ALA A 20 -1.99 28.28 28.81
N GLN A 21 -1.96 28.50 27.49
CA GLN A 21 -0.74 28.78 26.73
C GLN A 21 -0.35 30.27 26.70
N GLY A 22 -1.08 31.15 27.40
CA GLY A 22 -0.71 32.57 27.50
C GLY A 22 -0.86 33.37 26.21
N LEU A 23 -1.56 32.84 25.19
CA LEU A 23 -1.86 33.60 23.98
C LEU A 23 -2.90 34.67 24.33
N SER A 24 -2.45 35.93 24.37
CA SER A 24 -3.33 37.08 24.51
C SER A 24 -4.33 37.10 23.35
N GLN A 25 -5.60 37.38 23.69
CA GLN A 25 -6.64 37.56 22.67
C GLN A 25 -6.16 38.66 21.71
N PRO A 26 -6.24 38.45 20.38
CA PRO A 26 -5.94 39.51 19.44
C PRO A 26 -6.85 40.70 19.77
N LYS A 27 -6.26 41.84 20.16
CA LYS A 27 -6.99 43.10 20.34
C LYS A 27 -7.60 43.45 18.99
N TRP A 28 -8.91 43.22 18.89
CA TRP A 28 -9.71 43.65 17.76
C TRP A 28 -10.44 44.91 18.22
N ASP A 29 -10.14 46.05 17.61
CA ASP A 29 -10.80 47.32 17.89
C ASP A 29 -12.19 47.32 17.23
N GLY A 30 -13.13 46.58 17.84
CA GLY A 30 -14.52 46.51 17.38
C GLY A 30 -15.29 45.33 17.98
N PRO A 31 -16.64 45.34 17.87
CA PRO A 31 -17.47 44.23 18.35
C PRO A 31 -17.04 42.93 17.65
N ALA A 32 -16.92 41.86 18.43
CA ALA A 32 -16.44 40.58 17.94
C ALA A 32 -17.27 40.14 16.71
N PRO A 33 -16.61 39.76 15.60
CA PRO A 33 -17.34 39.41 14.38
C PRO A 33 -18.26 38.22 14.64
N PRO A 34 -19.42 38.14 13.96
CA PRO A 34 -20.38 37.05 14.15
C PRO A 34 -19.72 35.66 14.03
N LEU A 35 -20.19 34.68 14.80
CA LEU A 35 -19.60 33.33 14.89
C LEU A 35 -19.39 32.64 13.54
N HIS A 36 -20.27 32.90 12.57
CA HIS A 36 -20.14 32.33 11.23
C HIS A 36 -18.95 32.93 10.44
N VAL A 37 -18.64 34.22 10.67
CA VAL A 37 -17.48 34.91 10.08
C VAL A 37 -16.20 34.38 10.69
N GLN A 38 -16.15 34.23 12.02
CA GLN A 38 -15.00 33.62 12.71
C GLN A 38 -14.68 32.20 12.19
N LYS A 39 -15.70 31.38 11.92
CA LYS A 39 -15.52 30.06 11.30
C LYS A 39 -14.95 30.13 9.88
N LYS A 40 -15.37 31.12 9.08
CA LYS A 40 -14.82 31.33 7.73
C LYS A 40 -13.35 31.74 7.80
N LEU A 41 -13.01 32.65 8.73
CA LEU A 41 -11.63 33.11 8.93
C LEU A 41 -10.72 31.98 9.41
N THR A 42 -11.14 31.19 10.41
CA THR A 42 -10.36 30.04 10.90
C THR A 42 -10.11 29.00 9.82
N ARG A 43 -11.10 28.70 8.97
CA ARG A 43 -10.91 27.81 7.80
C ARG A 43 -9.90 28.36 6.80
N LYS A 44 -9.94 29.67 6.51
CA LYS A 44 -8.99 30.33 5.61
C LYS A 44 -7.56 30.26 6.16
N VAL A 45 -7.37 30.57 7.45
CA VAL A 45 -6.05 30.48 8.11
C VAL A 45 -5.51 29.05 8.09
N GLN A 46 -6.34 28.06 8.42
CA GLN A 46 -5.94 26.64 8.38
C GLN A 46 -5.63 26.15 6.96
N PHE A 47 -6.29 26.70 5.94
CA PHE A 47 -5.98 26.38 4.55
C PHE A 47 -4.61 26.94 4.17
N LEU A 48 -4.36 28.22 4.45
CA LEU A 48 -3.08 28.86 4.13
C LEU A 48 -1.91 28.19 4.86
N SER A 49 -2.08 27.81 6.13
CA SER A 49 -1.05 27.08 6.88
C SER A 49 -0.75 25.71 6.27
N LYS A 50 -1.78 24.98 5.81
CA LYS A 50 -1.58 23.70 5.12
C LYS A 50 -0.89 23.86 3.77
N VAL A 51 -1.18 24.94 3.05
CA VAL A 51 -0.53 25.24 1.76
C VAL A 51 0.94 25.58 1.98
N SER A 52 1.29 26.40 2.97
CA SER A 52 2.71 26.70 3.29
C SER A 52 3.47 25.45 3.76
N ASP A 53 2.85 24.64 4.61
CA ASP A 53 3.45 23.38 5.09
C ASP A 53 3.60 22.35 3.97
N GLY A 54 2.66 22.33 3.03
CA GLY A 54 2.70 21.45 1.86
C GLY A 54 3.76 21.89 0.85
N ALA A 55 3.84 23.19 0.56
CA ALA A 55 4.80 23.75 -0.39
C ALA A 55 6.25 23.52 0.07
N SER A 56 6.53 23.70 1.37
CA SER A 56 7.85 23.42 1.96
C SER A 56 8.21 21.93 1.91
N LYS A 57 7.26 21.01 2.13
CA LYS A 57 7.51 19.56 2.04
C LYS A 57 7.71 19.06 0.60
N LEU A 58 7.05 19.69 -0.37
CA LEU A 58 7.17 19.33 -1.78
C LEU A 58 8.48 19.86 -2.40
N SER A 59 8.96 21.03 -1.99
CA SER A 59 10.22 21.58 -2.50
C SER A 59 11.46 20.77 -2.09
N VAL A 60 11.40 20.05 -0.97
CA VAL A 60 12.49 19.19 -0.44
C VAL A 60 12.69 17.90 -1.26
N ASN A 61 11.70 17.46 -2.04
CA ASN A 61 11.77 16.20 -2.81
C ASN A 61 12.15 16.39 -4.29
N LYS A 62 13.00 17.36 -4.64
CA LYS A 62 13.55 17.48 -6.01
C LYS A 62 14.57 16.39 -6.39
N ALA A 63 14.94 15.52 -5.44
CA ALA A 63 15.92 14.44 -5.64
C ALA A 63 15.31 13.03 -5.62
N VAL A 64 14.12 12.82 -6.20
CA VAL A 64 13.66 11.47 -6.52
C VAL A 64 14.43 10.98 -7.76
N SER A 65 15.69 10.58 -7.56
CA SER A 65 16.41 9.83 -8.59
C SER A 65 15.70 8.50 -8.82
N LYS A 66 15.49 8.15 -10.08
CA LYS A 66 14.94 6.83 -10.45
C LYS A 66 15.90 5.78 -9.88
N LYS A 67 15.42 4.91 -8.99
CA LYS A 67 16.21 3.77 -8.51
C LYS A 67 16.52 2.88 -9.71
N SER A 68 17.75 2.96 -10.22
CA SER A 68 18.25 2.05 -11.23
C SER A 68 18.34 0.66 -10.59
N GLY A 69 17.36 -0.18 -10.88
CA GLY A 69 17.33 -1.59 -10.46
C GLY A 69 18.34 -2.43 -11.24
N ARG A 70 19.60 -2.01 -11.30
CA ARG A 70 20.67 -2.85 -11.86
C ARG A 70 20.98 -3.93 -10.83
N LYS A 71 20.24 -5.03 -10.88
CA LYS A 71 20.65 -6.28 -10.24
C LYS A 71 22.01 -6.63 -10.84
N ARG A 72 23.09 -6.45 -10.08
CA ARG A 72 24.40 -6.97 -10.47
C ARG A 72 24.25 -8.49 -10.45
N ALA A 73 24.50 -9.13 -11.60
CA ALA A 73 24.60 -10.58 -11.64
C ALA A 73 25.75 -10.99 -10.72
N LEU A 74 25.50 -11.96 -9.84
CA LEU A 74 26.54 -12.51 -9.00
C LEU A 74 27.55 -13.24 -9.91
N PRO A 75 28.86 -12.97 -9.77
CA PRO A 75 29.88 -13.63 -10.58
C PRO A 75 29.99 -15.13 -10.22
N ASP A 76 29.77 -15.49 -8.95
CA ASP A 76 29.82 -16.87 -8.46
C ASP A 76 28.97 -17.04 -7.17
N LEU A 77 28.49 -18.26 -6.90
CA LEU A 77 27.63 -18.60 -5.75
C LEU A 77 28.36 -18.50 -4.40
N SER A 78 29.69 -18.58 -4.41
CA SER A 78 30.56 -18.35 -3.24
C SER A 78 30.40 -16.94 -2.66
N SER A 79 30.13 -15.94 -3.50
CA SER A 79 29.92 -14.53 -3.10
C SER A 79 28.50 -14.22 -2.58
N LEU A 80 27.59 -15.20 -2.60
CA LEU A 80 26.19 -15.00 -2.20
C LEU A 80 26.05 -14.60 -0.73
N GLY A 81 26.86 -15.19 0.16
CA GLY A 81 26.82 -14.92 1.60
C GLY A 81 27.08 -13.44 1.91
N GLU A 82 28.13 -12.87 1.33
CA GLU A 82 28.53 -11.47 1.52
C GLU A 82 27.45 -10.50 0.99
N VAL A 83 26.83 -10.83 -0.14
CA VAL A 83 25.76 -10.01 -0.73
C VAL A 83 24.48 -10.07 0.10
N LEU A 84 24.15 -11.22 0.69
CA LEU A 84 23.01 -11.35 1.60
C LEU A 84 23.22 -10.56 2.89
N GLU A 85 24.45 -10.55 3.43
CA GLU A 85 24.80 -9.71 4.57
C GLU A 85 24.74 -8.21 4.25
N GLU A 86 25.21 -7.81 3.07
CA GLU A 86 25.14 -6.41 2.65
C GLU A 86 23.68 -5.94 2.48
N VAL A 87 22.81 -6.80 1.95
CA VAL A 87 21.37 -6.53 1.82
C VAL A 87 20.70 -6.42 3.19
N SER A 88 21.00 -7.34 4.12
CA SER A 88 20.41 -7.29 5.47
C SER A 88 20.84 -6.05 6.26
N LYS A 89 22.09 -5.59 6.09
CA LYS A 89 22.62 -4.35 6.68
C LYS A 89 21.96 -3.09 6.08
N ARG A 90 21.63 -3.09 4.78
CA ARG A 90 20.87 -1.99 4.15
C ARG A 90 19.42 -1.93 4.65
N ASP A 91 18.80 -3.08 4.86
CA ASP A 91 17.44 -3.15 5.40
C ASP A 91 17.39 -2.71 6.86
N SER A 92 18.39 -3.06 7.70
CA SER A 92 18.43 -2.61 9.09
C SER A 92 18.75 -1.12 9.24
N ALA A 93 19.64 -0.57 8.42
CA ALA A 93 19.97 0.87 8.43
C ALA A 93 18.80 1.76 7.99
N THR A 94 17.87 1.25 7.17
CA THR A 94 16.69 2.00 6.70
C THR A 94 15.42 1.76 7.52
N THR A 95 15.42 0.77 8.42
CA THR A 95 14.23 0.39 9.23
C THR A 95 14.23 0.92 10.65
N ALA A 96 15.32 1.52 11.15
CA ALA A 96 15.38 2.05 12.51
C ALA A 96 14.32 3.14 12.84
N ASN A 97 13.71 3.78 11.84
CA ASN A 97 12.71 4.84 12.04
C ASN A 97 11.42 4.71 11.19
N LYS A 98 11.14 3.55 10.60
CA LYS A 98 9.88 3.34 9.86
C LYS A 98 9.01 2.29 10.53
N PRO A 99 7.76 2.59 10.90
CA PRO A 99 6.85 1.57 11.41
C PRO A 99 6.73 0.49 10.34
N LYS A 100 6.90 -0.79 10.74
CA LYS A 100 6.68 -1.99 9.93
C LYS A 100 5.39 -1.82 9.13
N GLN A 101 5.49 -1.37 7.89
CA GLN A 101 4.35 -1.41 6.99
C GLN A 101 4.10 -2.88 6.74
N ARG A 102 3.02 -3.39 7.32
CA ARG A 102 2.47 -4.70 6.97
C ARG A 102 2.43 -4.73 5.45
N GLN A 103 3.21 -5.62 4.86
CA GLN A 103 3.13 -5.91 3.44
C GLN A 103 1.73 -6.49 3.20
N HIS A 104 0.76 -5.60 3.00
CA HIS A 104 -0.55 -6.00 2.54
C HIS A 104 -0.33 -6.54 1.14
N GLY A 105 -0.49 -7.86 0.98
CA GLY A 105 -0.49 -8.52 -0.33
C GLY A 105 -1.32 -7.70 -1.31
N ALA A 106 -0.78 -7.50 -2.50
CA ALA A 106 -1.12 -6.43 -3.43
C ALA A 106 -2.58 -6.35 -3.92
N ALA A 107 -3.49 -7.23 -3.50
CA ALA A 107 -4.78 -7.40 -4.15
C ALA A 107 -5.98 -6.73 -3.45
N VAL A 108 -5.93 -6.47 -2.13
CA VAL A 108 -7.17 -6.09 -1.42
C VAL A 108 -6.98 -4.87 -0.53
N ARG A 109 -7.22 -3.70 -1.13
CA ARG A 109 -6.98 -2.38 -0.51
C ARG A 109 -7.99 -2.03 0.58
N SER A 110 -9.16 -2.68 0.64
CA SER A 110 -10.23 -2.37 1.59
C SER A 110 -10.73 -3.59 2.37
N ALA A 111 -11.13 -3.39 3.63
CA ALA A 111 -11.80 -4.41 4.44
C ALA A 111 -13.10 -4.92 3.78
N LYS A 112 -13.84 -4.04 3.10
CA LYS A 112 -15.06 -4.40 2.36
C LYS A 112 -14.77 -5.38 1.21
N GLN A 113 -13.69 -5.14 0.47
CA GLN A 113 -13.28 -6.04 -0.61
C GLN A 113 -12.85 -7.41 -0.05
N ARG A 114 -12.19 -7.44 1.12
CA ARG A 114 -11.86 -8.72 1.78
C ARG A 114 -13.13 -9.49 2.15
N GLN A 115 -14.12 -8.81 2.73
CA GLN A 115 -15.40 -9.43 3.07
C GLN A 115 -16.17 -9.93 1.84
N HIS A 116 -16.13 -9.17 0.73
CA HIS A 116 -16.73 -9.59 -0.53
C HIS A 116 -16.10 -10.88 -1.06
N ILE A 117 -14.76 -10.92 -1.15
CA ILE A 117 -14.03 -12.12 -1.58
C ILE A 117 -14.37 -13.29 -0.67
N LEU A 118 -14.37 -13.10 0.65
CA LEU A 118 -14.76 -14.15 1.60
C LEU A 118 -16.17 -14.68 1.33
N GLY A 119 -17.14 -13.81 1.02
CA GLY A 119 -18.50 -14.21 0.67
C GLY A 119 -18.58 -15.01 -0.62
N GLU A 120 -17.87 -14.57 -1.66
CA GLU A 120 -17.80 -15.27 -2.96
C GLU A 120 -17.15 -16.65 -2.82
N GLU A 121 -15.98 -16.73 -2.18
CA GLU A 121 -15.28 -18.00 -1.98
C GLU A 121 -16.07 -18.95 -1.07
N SER A 122 -16.75 -18.44 -0.03
CA SER A 122 -17.62 -19.27 0.82
C SER A 122 -18.77 -19.88 0.01
N LYS A 123 -19.38 -19.10 -0.89
CA LYS A 123 -20.46 -19.59 -1.77
C LYS A 123 -19.95 -20.65 -2.75
N ARG A 124 -18.77 -20.44 -3.36
CA ARG A 124 -18.16 -21.45 -4.25
C ARG A 124 -17.83 -22.73 -3.51
N LEU A 125 -17.29 -22.64 -2.28
CA LEU A 125 -16.99 -23.81 -1.46
C LEU A 125 -18.27 -24.60 -1.16
N GLN A 126 -19.36 -23.94 -0.77
CA GLN A 126 -20.64 -24.60 -0.54
C GLN A 126 -21.14 -25.35 -1.78
N GLN A 127 -20.97 -24.79 -2.98
CA GLN A 127 -21.34 -25.46 -4.23
C GLN A 127 -20.51 -26.72 -4.48
N VAL A 128 -19.20 -26.68 -4.22
CA VAL A 128 -18.32 -27.85 -4.34
C VAL A 128 -18.75 -28.95 -3.36
N LEU A 129 -19.03 -28.59 -2.11
CA LEU A 129 -19.49 -29.55 -1.09
C LEU A 129 -20.86 -30.17 -1.40
N GLN A 130 -21.73 -29.46 -2.12
CA GLN A 130 -23.04 -29.97 -2.53
C GLN A 130 -22.96 -30.91 -3.74
N HIS A 131 -21.86 -30.88 -4.50
CA HIS A 131 -21.73 -31.62 -5.75
C HIS A 131 -21.61 -33.14 -5.52
N LYS A 132 -22.38 -33.93 -6.28
CA LYS A 132 -22.43 -35.40 -6.12
C LYS A 132 -21.06 -36.04 -6.30
N LEU A 133 -20.33 -35.70 -7.37
CA LEU A 133 -19.00 -36.29 -7.63
C LEU A 133 -18.00 -36.00 -6.50
N TYR A 134 -18.12 -34.85 -5.83
CA TYR A 134 -17.22 -34.48 -4.74
C TYR A 134 -17.54 -35.25 -3.44
N LYS A 135 -18.82 -35.62 -3.23
CA LYS A 135 -19.24 -36.43 -2.09
C LYS A 135 -18.80 -37.89 -2.22
N GLU A 136 -18.83 -38.44 -3.43
CA GLU A 136 -18.41 -39.82 -3.70
C GLU A 136 -16.88 -39.96 -3.66
N ASP A 137 -16.16 -39.12 -4.41
CA ASP A 137 -14.68 -39.11 -4.42
C ASP A 137 -14.13 -37.68 -4.61
N PRO A 138 -13.67 -37.03 -3.54
CA PRO A 138 -13.18 -35.66 -3.61
C PRO A 138 -11.90 -35.54 -4.44
N ILE A 139 -11.04 -36.56 -4.46
CA ILE A 139 -9.75 -36.52 -5.17
C ILE A 139 -9.99 -36.64 -6.68
N ALA A 140 -10.84 -37.59 -7.09
CA ALA A 140 -11.22 -37.73 -8.50
C ALA A 140 -11.95 -36.49 -9.03
N ALA A 141 -12.84 -35.89 -8.23
CA ALA A 141 -13.54 -34.67 -8.62
C ALA A 141 -12.60 -33.49 -8.86
N ILE A 142 -11.63 -33.27 -7.96
CA ILE A 142 -10.62 -32.20 -8.08
C ILE A 142 -9.74 -32.43 -9.31
N THR A 143 -9.22 -33.65 -9.50
CA THR A 143 -8.34 -33.96 -10.63
C THR A 143 -9.06 -33.79 -11.98
N ASN A 144 -10.32 -34.19 -12.06
CA ASN A 144 -11.14 -33.98 -13.25
C ASN A 144 -11.35 -32.48 -13.53
N HIS A 145 -11.71 -31.71 -12.51
CA HIS A 145 -11.88 -30.26 -12.62
C HIS A 145 -10.59 -29.57 -13.10
N LEU A 146 -9.43 -29.91 -12.54
CA LEU A 146 -8.15 -29.36 -12.95
C LEU A 146 -7.81 -29.71 -14.41
N ARG A 147 -8.08 -30.94 -14.86
CA ARG A 147 -7.87 -31.34 -16.26
C ARG A 147 -8.69 -30.50 -17.25
N HIS A 148 -9.89 -30.07 -16.84
CA HIS A 148 -10.81 -29.35 -17.73
C HIS A 148 -10.67 -27.83 -17.65
N THR A 149 -10.14 -27.30 -16.54
CA THR A 149 -10.01 -25.85 -16.31
C THR A 149 -8.63 -25.29 -16.59
N LEU A 150 -7.57 -26.13 -16.51
CA LEU A 150 -6.23 -25.67 -16.82
C LEU A 150 -6.04 -25.54 -18.34
N PRO A 151 -5.42 -24.45 -18.82
CA PRO A 151 -5.08 -24.31 -20.22
C PRO A 151 -4.09 -25.40 -20.66
N PRO A 152 -4.10 -25.79 -21.94
CA PRO A 152 -3.16 -26.79 -22.46
C PRO A 152 -1.72 -26.32 -22.22
N ALA A 153 -0.85 -27.27 -21.86
CA ALA A 153 0.56 -26.98 -21.60
C ALA A 153 1.20 -26.34 -22.85
N PRO A 154 2.03 -25.30 -22.68
CA PRO A 154 2.69 -24.66 -23.81
C PRO A 154 3.58 -25.69 -24.54
N PRO A 155 3.66 -25.63 -25.88
CA PRO A 155 4.51 -26.54 -26.65
C PRO A 155 5.97 -26.41 -26.18
N SER A 156 6.65 -27.54 -26.04
CA SER A 156 8.07 -27.55 -25.69
C SER A 156 8.87 -26.82 -26.77
N LYS A 157 9.76 -25.91 -26.36
CA LYS A 157 10.59 -25.15 -27.31
C LYS A 157 11.46 -26.14 -28.10
N PRO A 158 11.52 -26.05 -29.44
CA PRO A 158 12.41 -26.88 -30.22
C PRO A 158 13.86 -26.61 -29.79
N ALA A 159 14.63 -27.68 -29.57
CA ALA A 159 16.04 -27.61 -29.26
C ALA A 159 16.75 -26.79 -30.35
N GLN A 160 17.42 -25.70 -29.96
CA GLN A 160 18.11 -24.82 -30.90
C GLN A 160 19.19 -25.60 -31.65
N ALA A 161 19.03 -25.75 -32.96
CA ALA A 161 20.05 -26.32 -33.83
C ALA A 161 21.28 -25.40 -33.83
N LYS A 162 22.46 -25.94 -33.50
CA LYS A 162 23.73 -25.22 -33.53
C LYS A 162 24.13 -24.91 -34.97
N PHE A 163 24.05 -23.66 -35.39
CA PHE A 163 24.61 -23.21 -36.67
C PHE A 163 26.15 -23.26 -36.60
N LYS A 164 26.76 -24.10 -37.44
CA LYS A 164 28.21 -24.14 -37.65
C LYS A 164 28.60 -22.98 -38.59
N HIS A 165 29.39 -22.03 -38.10
CA HIS A 165 29.93 -20.95 -38.95
C HIS A 165 30.96 -21.51 -39.94
N ALA A 166 30.64 -21.47 -41.23
CA ALA A 166 31.58 -21.73 -42.30
C ALA A 166 32.54 -20.53 -42.46
N LYS A 167 33.83 -20.79 -42.28
CA LYS A 167 34.93 -19.83 -42.40
C LYS A 167 35.21 -19.57 -43.88
N SER A 168 34.74 -18.44 -44.42
CA SER A 168 35.12 -17.97 -45.75
C SER A 168 36.57 -17.44 -45.71
N LYS A 169 37.47 -18.13 -46.42
CA LYS A 169 38.80 -17.62 -46.77
C LYS A 169 38.63 -16.61 -47.90
N ARG A 170 39.11 -15.38 -47.69
CA ARG A 170 39.34 -14.40 -48.76
C ARG A 170 40.79 -14.55 -49.22
N THR A 171 40.95 -14.91 -50.49
CA THR A 171 42.17 -14.74 -51.30
C THR A 171 42.41 -13.28 -51.60
#